data_AF-A0A255T9I4-F1
#
_entry.id   AF-A0A255T9I4-F1
#
_cell.length_a   1.000
_cell.length_b   1.000
_cell.length_c   1.000
_cell.angle_alpha   90.00
_cell.angle_beta   90.00
_cell.angle_gamma   90.00
#
_symmetry.space_group_name_H-M   'P 1'
#
loop_
_entity.id
_entity.type
_entity.pdbx_description
1 polymer ?
#
loop_
_entity_poly.entity_id
_entity_poly.type
_entity_poly.pdbx_seq_one_letter_code
_entity_poly.pdbx_strand_id
1 'polypeptide(L)'
;MLLDSVQKGKRISSEAVAMLRKRKLIEGRLPHIFIAKDIAQVTDQKIEYTKHKGLDDKKCEALLLDSLKDHGSLTKPEIVRLLWDVLPDQLDDKQKNNKLDYLLKKLRMSGKVYAKRAKGISVWYLTENM
;
A
#
# COMPACT_ATOMS: atom_id res chain seq x y z
N MET A 1 -8.17 -14.09 -23.53
CA MET A 1 -9.20 -13.06 -23.24
C MET A 1 -8.54 -11.83 -22.63
N LEU A 2 -9.16 -10.64 -22.67
CA LEU A 2 -8.55 -9.40 -22.16
C LEU A 2 -8.16 -9.45 -20.67
N LEU A 3 -8.93 -10.16 -19.83
CA LEU A 3 -8.61 -10.42 -18.43
C LEU A 3 -7.33 -11.29 -18.27
N ASP A 4 -7.16 -12.31 -19.12
CA ASP A 4 -5.94 -13.13 -19.18
C ASP A 4 -4.71 -12.31 -19.60
N SER A 5 -4.89 -11.33 -20.50
CA SER A 5 -3.83 -10.38 -20.87
C SER A 5 -3.44 -9.47 -19.70
N VAL A 6 -4.40 -8.95 -18.93
CA VAL A 6 -4.13 -8.17 -17.72
C VAL A 6 -3.34 -9.00 -16.71
N GLN A 7 -3.73 -10.26 -16.54
CA GLN A 7 -3.06 -11.17 -15.62
C GLN A 7 -1.63 -11.50 -15.97
N LYS A 8 -1.38 -11.73 -17.25
CA LYS A 8 -0.05 -12.03 -17.77
C LYS A 8 0.81 -10.77 -17.93
N GLY A 9 0.36 -9.62 -17.42
CA GLY A 9 1.07 -8.34 -17.53
C GLY A 9 1.25 -7.87 -18.97
N LYS A 10 0.43 -8.38 -19.91
CA LYS A 10 0.52 -8.01 -21.32
C LYS A 10 -0.01 -6.59 -21.51
N ARG A 11 0.65 -5.82 -22.38
CA ARG A 11 0.16 -4.51 -22.79
C ARG A 11 -1.23 -4.66 -23.42
N ILE A 12 -2.19 -3.93 -22.86
CA ILE A 12 -3.53 -3.75 -23.43
C ILE A 12 -3.73 -2.26 -23.71
N SER A 13 -4.54 -1.94 -24.72
CA SER A 13 -4.75 -0.55 -25.13
C SER A 13 -5.47 0.27 -24.04
N SER A 14 -5.28 1.58 -24.05
CA SER A 14 -5.93 2.50 -23.11
C SER A 14 -7.47 2.38 -23.14
N GLU A 15 -8.04 2.13 -24.32
CA GLU A 15 -9.47 1.91 -24.55
C GLU A 15 -9.94 0.62 -23.88
N ALA A 16 -9.15 -0.46 -23.99
CA ALA A 16 -9.43 -1.72 -23.33
C ALA A 16 -9.39 -1.56 -21.79
N VAL A 17 -8.41 -0.82 -21.27
CA VAL A 17 -8.31 -0.49 -19.83
C VAL A 17 -9.53 0.30 -19.38
N ALA A 18 -9.93 1.33 -20.13
CA ALA A 18 -11.09 2.14 -19.81
C ALA A 18 -12.38 1.32 -19.81
N MET A 19 -12.55 0.43 -20.80
CA MET A 19 -13.70 -0.47 -20.88
C MET A 19 -13.75 -1.46 -19.71
N LEU A 20 -12.62 -2.08 -19.36
CA LEU A 20 -12.53 -3.00 -18.22
C LEU A 20 -12.80 -2.29 -16.87
N ARG A 21 -12.30 -1.05 -16.70
CA ARG A 21 -12.60 -0.22 -15.52
C ARG A 21 -14.08 0.15 -15.43
N LYS A 22 -14.69 0.56 -16.55
CA LYS A 22 -16.12 0.90 -16.61
C LYS A 22 -16.99 -0.29 -16.19
N ARG A 23 -16.55 -1.50 -16.53
CA ARG A 23 -17.20 -2.76 -16.12
C ARG A 23 -16.79 -3.26 -14.72
N LYS A 24 -15.95 -2.51 -13.98
CA LYS A 24 -15.41 -2.87 -12.65
C LYS A 24 -14.68 -4.21 -12.62
N LEU A 25 -14.10 -4.63 -13.75
CA LEU A 25 -13.40 -5.91 -13.89
C LEU A 25 -11.93 -5.82 -13.45
N ILE A 26 -11.37 -4.61 -13.47
CA ILE A 26 -9.99 -4.33 -13.08
C ILE A 26 -9.93 -3.12 -12.14
N GLU A 27 -8.85 -3.05 -11.36
CA GLU A 27 -8.50 -1.95 -10.47
C GLU A 27 -7.01 -1.59 -10.59
N GLY A 28 -6.55 -0.60 -9.84
CA GLY A 28 -5.17 -0.09 -9.92
C GLY A 28 -4.98 1.05 -10.94
N ARG A 29 -3.73 1.51 -11.08
CA ARG A 29 -3.33 2.62 -11.96
C ARG A 29 -2.31 2.13 -12.97
N LEU A 30 -2.46 2.53 -14.23
CA LEU A 30 -1.45 2.21 -15.25
C LEU A 30 -0.05 2.66 -14.78
N PRO A 31 0.99 1.85 -15.04
CA PRO A 31 0.95 0.57 -15.75
C PRO A 31 0.48 -0.64 -14.90
N HIS A 32 0.35 -0.47 -13.58
CA HIS A 32 0.01 -1.52 -12.60
C HIS A 32 -1.51 -1.66 -12.38
N ILE A 33 -2.16 -2.40 -13.28
CA ILE A 33 -3.58 -2.76 -13.19
C ILE A 33 -3.74 -4.24 -12.83
N PHE A 34 -4.78 -4.55 -12.06
CA PHE A 34 -5.03 -5.90 -11.54
C PHE A 34 -6.50 -6.27 -11.65
N ILE A 35 -6.81 -7.56 -11.57
CA ILE A 35 -8.19 -8.04 -11.58
C ILE A 35 -8.91 -7.61 -10.30
N ALA A 36 -10.14 -7.12 -10.45
CA ALA A 36 -10.96 -6.67 -9.33
C ALA A 36 -11.38 -7.84 -8.41
N LYS A 37 -11.67 -7.52 -7.14
CA LYS A 37 -12.07 -8.48 -6.09
C LYS A 37 -13.11 -9.49 -6.54
N ASP A 38 -14.22 -8.97 -7.04
CA ASP A 38 -15.41 -9.77 -7.31
C ASP A 38 -15.14 -10.76 -8.44
N ILE A 39 -14.26 -10.38 -9.38
CA ILE A 39 -13.80 -11.26 -10.46
C ILE A 39 -12.83 -12.30 -9.90
N ALA A 40 -11.80 -11.87 -9.15
CA ALA A 40 -10.83 -12.78 -8.57
C ALA A 40 -11.47 -13.87 -7.69
N GLN A 41 -12.58 -13.56 -7.02
CA GLN A 41 -13.34 -14.50 -6.21
C GLN A 41 -14.00 -15.62 -7.03
N VAL A 42 -14.40 -15.33 -8.27
CA VAL A 42 -15.05 -16.29 -9.16
C VAL A 42 -14.10 -16.92 -10.17
N THR A 43 -12.88 -16.39 -10.34
CA THR A 43 -11.89 -16.86 -11.34
C THR A 43 -10.70 -17.64 -10.77
N ASP A 44 -10.79 -18.20 -9.57
CA ASP A 44 -9.68 -18.90 -8.86
C ASP A 44 -8.40 -18.08 -8.71
N GLN A 45 -8.52 -16.75 -8.69
CA GLN A 45 -7.41 -15.80 -8.69
C GLN A 45 -7.36 -15.01 -7.39
N LYS A 46 -7.92 -15.60 -6.34
CA LYS A 46 -8.00 -15.05 -4.99
C LYS A 46 -6.61 -14.80 -4.40
N ILE A 47 -5.65 -15.65 -4.73
CA ILE A 47 -4.25 -15.56 -4.25
C ILE A 47 -3.57 -14.33 -4.84
N GLU A 48 -3.59 -14.17 -6.17
CA GLU A 48 -3.03 -13.01 -6.88
C GLU A 48 -3.69 -11.71 -6.40
N TYR A 49 -5.01 -11.68 -6.30
CA TYR A 49 -5.73 -10.52 -5.75
C TYR A 49 -5.27 -10.16 -4.34
N THR A 50 -5.08 -11.16 -3.47
CA THR A 50 -4.64 -10.96 -2.09
C THR A 50 -3.22 -10.39 -2.03
N LYS A 51 -2.33 -10.87 -2.92
CA LYS A 51 -0.97 -10.33 -3.09
C LYS A 51 -0.99 -8.87 -3.55
N HIS A 52 -1.95 -8.46 -4.38
CA HIS A 52 -1.94 -7.13 -4.99
C HIS A 52 -2.69 -6.02 -4.23
N LYS A 53 -3.79 -6.31 -3.51
CA LYS A 53 -4.71 -5.23 -3.09
C LYS A 53 -4.55 -4.72 -1.65
N GLY A 54 -3.92 -5.44 -0.74
CA GLY A 54 -3.99 -4.97 0.65
C GLY A 54 -3.22 -5.74 1.69
N LEU A 55 -2.42 -6.74 1.29
CA LEU A 55 -1.51 -7.36 2.22
C LEU A 55 -0.44 -6.35 2.66
N ASP A 56 0.06 -5.51 1.75
CA ASP A 56 1.17 -4.60 2.05
C ASP A 56 0.77 -3.49 3.01
N ASP A 57 -0.40 -2.87 2.82
CA ASP A 57 -0.84 -1.75 3.66
C ASP A 57 -1.11 -2.20 5.09
N LYS A 58 -1.78 -3.35 5.27
CA LYS A 58 -2.05 -3.91 6.59
C LYS A 58 -0.78 -4.43 7.27
N LYS A 59 0.14 -5.04 6.50
CA LYS A 59 1.45 -5.47 7.01
C LYS A 59 2.30 -4.28 7.45
N CYS A 60 2.37 -3.23 6.64
CA CYS A 60 3.11 -2.01 6.98
C CYS A 60 2.50 -1.33 8.20
N GLU A 61 1.17 -1.26 8.28
CA GLU A 61 0.46 -0.71 9.43
C GLU A 61 0.75 -1.52 10.71
N ALA A 62 0.60 -2.84 10.67
CA ALA A 62 0.88 -3.71 11.82
C ALA A 62 2.34 -3.59 12.26
N LEU A 63 3.29 -3.75 11.33
CA LEU A 63 4.72 -3.68 11.64
C LEU A 63 5.13 -2.34 12.24
N LEU A 64 4.58 -1.23 11.74
CA LEU A 64 4.85 0.09 12.30
C LEU A 64 4.29 0.22 13.73
N LEU A 65 3.05 -0.22 13.97
CA LEU A 65 2.43 -0.13 15.29
C LEU A 65 3.16 -1.01 16.31
N ASP A 66 3.52 -2.24 15.93
CA ASP A 66 4.30 -3.15 16.77
C ASP A 66 5.68 -2.57 17.09
N SER A 67 6.38 -2.02 16.10
CA SER A 67 7.69 -1.40 16.32
C SER A 67 7.61 -0.15 17.22
N LEU A 68 6.55 0.66 17.09
CA LEU A 68 6.32 1.79 17.99
C LEU A 68 5.96 1.34 19.41
N LYS A 69 5.31 0.19 19.57
CA LYS A 69 5.01 -0.41 20.88
C LYS A 69 6.30 -0.91 21.54
N ASP A 70 7.18 -1.55 20.78
CA ASP A 70 8.42 -2.13 21.29
C ASP A 70 9.48 -1.07 21.61
N HIS A 71 9.59 -0.02 20.78
CA HIS A 71 10.65 1.00 20.89
C HIS A 71 10.16 2.33 21.47
N GLY A 72 8.86 2.50 21.68
CA GLY A 72 8.21 3.71 22.19
C GLY A 72 8.08 4.83 21.15
N SER A 73 9.10 5.03 20.31
CA SER A 73 9.10 6.03 19.25
C SER A 73 10.00 5.66 18.07
N LEU A 74 9.68 6.20 16.88
CA LEU A 74 10.51 6.09 15.70
C LEU A 74 10.58 7.42 14.95
N THR A 75 11.76 7.76 14.45
CA THR A 75 11.95 8.89 13.53
C THR A 75 11.42 8.54 12.14
N LYS A 76 11.06 9.56 11.35
CA LYS A 76 10.62 9.36 9.95
C LYS A 76 11.65 8.56 9.12
N PRO A 77 12.98 8.80 9.19
CA PRO A 77 13.97 7.96 8.51
C PRO A 77 13.98 6.49 8.96
N GLU A 78 13.83 6.22 10.26
CA GLU A 78 13.73 4.83 10.77
C GLU A 78 12.49 4.13 10.25
N ILE A 79 11.35 4.82 10.20
CA ILE A 79 10.10 4.28 9.61
C ILE A 79 10.29 3.97 8.12
N VAL A 80 10.96 4.87 7.38
CA VAL A 80 11.27 4.62 5.97
C VAL A 80 12.11 3.35 5.84
N ARG A 81 13.19 3.22 6.61
CA ARG A 81 14.06 2.04 6.59
C ARG A 81 13.32 0.76 6.98
N LEU A 82 12.49 0.80 8.02
CA LEU A 82 11.71 -0.34 8.51
C LEU A 82 10.75 -0.89 7.45
N LEU A 83 10.09 0.01 6.72
CA LEU A 83 9.01 -0.37 5.81
C LEU A 83 9.46 -0.51 4.35
N TRP A 84 10.68 -0.07 4.01
CA TRP A 84 11.15 -0.02 2.62
C TRP A 84 11.14 -1.38 1.91
N ASP A 85 11.58 -2.41 2.63
CA ASP A 85 11.71 -3.79 2.13
C ASP A 85 10.40 -4.59 2.29
N VAL A 86 9.40 -4.01 2.96
CA VAL A 86 8.04 -4.57 3.09
C VAL A 86 7.13 -4.07 1.96
N LEU A 87 7.45 -2.90 1.40
CA LEU A 87 6.72 -2.34 0.28
C LEU A 87 7.01 -3.12 -1.00
N PRO A 88 6.02 -3.27 -1.92
CA PRO A 88 6.23 -4.00 -3.16
C PRO A 88 7.40 -3.46 -3.99
N ASP A 89 8.22 -4.37 -4.51
CA ASP A 89 9.35 -4.06 -5.40
C ASP A 89 8.92 -3.44 -6.73
N GLN A 90 7.64 -3.54 -7.06
CA GLN A 90 7.05 -2.94 -8.26
C GLN A 90 6.90 -1.41 -8.14
N LEU A 91 6.96 -0.88 -6.92
CA LEU A 91 6.84 0.55 -6.68
C LEU A 91 8.19 1.23 -6.86
N ASP A 92 8.20 2.32 -7.62
CA ASP A 92 9.35 3.22 -7.67
C ASP A 92 9.53 3.96 -6.32
N ASP A 93 10.71 4.54 -6.11
CA ASP A 93 11.05 5.24 -4.86
C ASP A 93 10.06 6.35 -4.52
N LYS A 94 9.53 7.06 -5.52
CA LYS A 94 8.54 8.13 -5.31
C LYS A 94 7.20 7.55 -4.86
N GLN A 95 6.78 6.44 -5.45
CA GLN A 95 5.57 5.70 -5.07
C GLN A 95 5.70 5.11 -3.67
N LYS A 96 6.86 4.53 -3.32
CA LYS A 96 7.15 4.03 -1.97
C LYS A 96 7.06 5.16 -0.95
N ASN A 97 7.72 6.30 -1.19
CA ASN A 97 7.65 7.46 -0.31
C ASN A 97 6.21 7.99 -0.13
N ASN A 98 5.47 8.16 -1.22
CA ASN A 98 4.06 8.60 -1.17
C ASN A 98 3.19 7.66 -0.35
N LYS A 99 3.44 6.34 -0.46
CA LYS A 99 2.71 5.32 0.27
C LYS A 99 3.00 5.38 1.77
N LEU A 100 4.25 5.61 2.16
CA LEU A 100 4.64 5.84 3.56
C LEU A 100 4.01 7.12 4.13
N ASP A 101 4.01 8.21 3.37
CA ASP A 101 3.39 9.47 3.81
C ASP A 101 1.87 9.32 3.98
N TYR A 102 1.22 8.62 3.05
CA TYR A 102 -0.19 8.29 3.15
C TYR A 102 -0.50 7.43 4.38
N LEU A 103 0.31 6.39 4.64
CA LEU A 103 0.16 5.53 5.82
C LEU A 103 0.23 6.34 7.11
N LEU A 104 1.27 7.16 7.28
CA LEU A 104 1.43 7.99 8.48
C LEU A 104 0.29 9.00 8.64
N LYS A 105 -0.14 9.64 7.54
CA LYS A 105 -1.29 10.55 7.55
C LYS A 105 -2.57 9.82 7.98
N LYS A 106 -2.84 8.65 7.41
CA LYS A 106 -4.00 7.81 7.73
C LYS A 106 -4.00 7.44 9.21
N LEU A 107 -2.88 6.94 9.74
CA LEU A 107 -2.77 6.53 11.15
C LEU A 107 -2.97 7.69 12.10
N ARG A 108 -2.40 8.86 11.79
CA ARG A 108 -2.62 10.09 12.55
C ARG A 108 -4.07 10.54 12.53
N MET A 109 -4.71 10.54 11.37
CA MET A 109 -6.13 10.89 11.23
C MET A 109 -7.05 9.91 11.98
N SER A 110 -6.66 8.63 12.08
CA SER A 110 -7.38 7.63 12.88
C SER A 110 -7.06 7.69 14.38
N GLY A 111 -6.20 8.62 14.82
CA GLY A 111 -5.82 8.77 16.23
C GLY A 111 -4.91 7.69 16.78
N LYS A 112 -4.33 6.81 15.95
CA LYS A 112 -3.46 5.71 16.40
C LYS A 112 -2.04 6.16 16.74
N VAL A 113 -1.55 7.18 16.03
CA VAL A 113 -0.21 7.73 16.22
C VAL A 113 -0.25 9.25 16.24
N TYR A 114 0.75 9.86 16.87
CA TYR A 114 1.02 11.28 16.78
C TYR A 114 2.49 11.55 16.44
N ALA A 115 2.78 12.77 16.00
CA ALA A 115 4.14 13.19 15.65
C ALA A 115 4.55 14.45 16.43
N LYS A 116 5.78 14.45 16.93
CA LYS A 116 6.48 15.63 17.47
C LYS A 116 7.64 15.98 16.55
N ARG A 117 8.00 17.26 16.47
CA ARG A 117 9.24 17.67 15.79
C ARG A 117 10.38 17.73 16.79
N ALA A 118 11.50 17.09 16.46
CA ALA A 118 12.75 17.17 17.20
C ALA A 118 13.90 17.39 16.22
N LYS A 119 14.68 18.46 16.41
CA LYS A 119 15.86 18.81 15.58
C LYS A 119 15.58 18.77 14.06
N GLY A 120 14.42 19.28 13.64
CA GLY A 120 14.00 19.30 12.23
C GLY A 120 13.44 17.99 11.68
N ILE A 121 13.47 16.90 12.46
CA ILE A 121 12.97 15.58 12.08
C ILE A 121 11.65 15.31 12.79
N SER A 122 10.74 14.61 12.11
CA SER A 122 9.48 14.14 12.74
C SER A 122 9.73 12.83 13.47
N VAL A 123 9.37 12.79 14.75
CA VAL A 123 9.40 11.61 15.62
C VAL A 123 7.96 11.20 15.91
N TRP A 124 7.67 9.93 15.72
CA TRP A 124 6.33 9.35 15.78
C TRP A 124 6.20 8.44 16.99
N TYR A 125 4.99 8.43 17.57
CA TYR A 125 4.65 7.74 18.80
C TYR A 125 3.25 7.15 18.68
N LEU A 126 2.96 6.11 19.47
CA LEU A 126 1.59 5.65 19.69
C LEU A 126 0.81 6.67 20.52
N THR A 127 -0.45 6.90 20.18
CA THR A 127 -1.32 7.82 20.95
C THR A 127 -1.62 7.31 22.35
N GLU A 128 -1.63 6.00 22.56
CA GLU A 128 -1.76 5.38 23.88
C GLU A 128 -0.57 5.68 24.82
N ASN A 129 0.55 6.18 24.29
CA ASN A 129 1.70 6.65 25.08
C ASN A 129 1.67 8.17 25.32
N MET A 130 0.51 8.82 25.15
CA MET A 130 0.33 10.25 25.43
C MET A 130 0.13 10.53 26.92
#